data_AF-A0AAV1WYA5-F1
#
_entry.id   AF-A0AAV1WYA5-F1
#
_cell.length_a   1.000
_cell.length_b   1.000
_cell.length_c   1.000
_cell.angle_alpha   90.00
_cell.angle_beta   90.00
_cell.angle_gamma   90.00
#
_symmetry.space_group_name_H-M   'P 1'
#
loop_
_entity.id
_entity.type
_entity.pdbx_description
1 polymer ?
#
loop_
_entity_poly.entity_id
_entity_poly.type
_entity_poly.pdbx_seq_one_letter_code
_entity_poly.pdbx_strand_id
1 'polypeptide(L)'
;MQLSTSRIHQTHRQRRNSYTTIMTYFSITLSLISSLVTLFLLFAAASFASKVVDVQVICAQARDPKLCSSVLNSKPGGAKGVDLVTLSQYTINVARVKATKTVTLINSLIAKSVQELLKKDDYFGVGTTASAITTDVDDCITGEDPEDPPYPDKSNLPQYADVVQKVVDIILIISKYLIHK
;
A
#
# COMPACT_ATOMS: atom_id res chain seq x y z
N MET A 1 2.79 -47.91 74.62
CA MET A 1 3.10 -46.57 74.06
C MET A 1 4.25 -46.68 73.05
N GLN A 2 4.05 -47.33 71.90
CA GLN A 2 5.07 -47.52 70.84
C GLN A 2 4.47 -47.48 69.42
N LEU A 3 3.15 -47.66 69.25
CA LEU A 3 2.50 -47.65 67.93
C LEU A 3 2.22 -46.25 67.34
N SER A 4 2.22 -45.18 68.13
CA SER A 4 1.88 -43.83 67.64
C SER A 4 3.06 -43.07 67.02
N THR A 5 4.29 -43.39 67.40
CA THR A 5 5.50 -42.66 66.94
C THR A 5 5.93 -43.04 65.53
N SER A 6 5.70 -44.30 65.13
CA SER A 6 6.05 -44.80 63.78
C SER A 6 5.18 -44.17 62.67
N ARG A 7 3.89 -43.94 62.97
CA ARG A 7 2.93 -43.41 61.99
C ARG A 7 3.17 -41.93 61.64
N ILE A 8 3.69 -41.14 62.58
CA ILE A 8 4.04 -39.71 62.40
C ILE A 8 5.34 -39.55 61.58
N HIS A 9 6.30 -40.46 61.76
CA HIS A 9 7.57 -40.42 61.05
C HIS A 9 7.44 -40.76 59.55
N GLN A 10 6.52 -41.67 59.20
CA GLN A 10 6.19 -41.98 57.79
C GLN A 10 5.45 -40.83 57.09
N THR A 11 4.54 -40.13 57.76
CA THR A 11 3.80 -38.99 57.17
C THR A 11 4.69 -37.77 56.92
N HIS A 12 5.67 -37.49 57.80
CA HIS A 12 6.63 -36.40 57.58
C HIS A 12 7.64 -36.69 56.44
N ARG A 13 8.07 -37.94 56.27
CA ARG A 13 8.96 -38.34 55.16
C ARG A 13 8.23 -38.30 53.81
N GLN A 14 6.95 -38.67 53.79
CA GLN A 14 6.12 -38.63 52.58
C GLN A 14 5.76 -37.21 52.14
N ARG A 15 5.48 -36.29 53.09
CA ARG A 15 5.34 -34.86 52.77
C ARG A 15 6.63 -34.27 52.21
N ARG A 16 7.78 -34.52 52.86
CA ARG A 16 9.08 -33.95 52.42
C ARG A 16 9.45 -34.37 51.00
N ASN A 17 9.19 -35.64 50.64
CA ASN A 17 9.40 -36.16 49.29
C ASN A 17 8.42 -35.57 48.26
N SER A 18 7.15 -35.33 48.62
CA SER A 18 6.19 -34.63 47.76
C SER A 18 6.59 -33.17 47.52
N TYR A 19 7.02 -32.45 48.56
CA TYR A 19 7.46 -31.05 48.42
C TYR A 19 8.71 -30.92 47.56
N THR A 20 9.69 -31.83 47.67
CA THR A 20 10.87 -31.80 46.80
C THR A 20 10.52 -32.06 45.33
N THR A 21 9.59 -32.98 45.04
CA THR A 21 9.17 -33.28 43.66
C THR A 21 8.36 -32.15 43.04
N ILE A 22 7.50 -31.49 43.82
CA ILE A 22 6.72 -30.32 43.37
C ILE A 22 7.65 -29.12 43.13
N MET A 23 8.63 -28.90 44.01
CA MET A 23 9.60 -27.81 43.89
C MET A 23 10.56 -28.01 42.72
N THR A 24 11.01 -29.25 42.45
CA THR A 24 11.83 -29.54 41.26
C THR A 24 11.02 -29.43 39.97
N TYR A 25 9.76 -29.90 39.97
CA TYR A 25 8.87 -29.75 38.81
C TYR A 25 8.66 -28.27 38.46
N PHE A 26 8.35 -27.42 39.44
CA PHE A 26 8.17 -25.98 39.25
C PHE A 26 9.45 -25.28 38.76
N SER A 27 10.62 -25.71 39.26
CA SER A 27 11.91 -25.16 38.82
C SER A 27 12.26 -25.56 37.39
N ILE A 28 11.95 -26.79 36.98
CA ILE A 28 12.17 -27.30 35.62
C ILE A 28 11.22 -26.61 34.64
N THR A 29 9.94 -26.48 34.98
CA THR A 29 8.95 -25.80 34.11
C THR A 29 9.29 -24.32 33.94
N LEU A 30 9.70 -23.62 35.01
CA LEU A 30 10.14 -22.22 34.93
C LEU A 30 11.39 -22.06 34.05
N SER A 31 12.33 -23.01 34.12
CA SER A 31 13.55 -23.00 33.30
C SER A 31 13.26 -23.26 31.81
N LEU A 32 12.33 -24.17 31.50
CA LEU A 32 11.92 -24.45 30.12
C LEU A 32 11.19 -23.26 29.49
N ILE A 33 10.28 -22.62 30.24
CA ILE A 33 9.57 -21.41 29.79
C ILE A 33 10.58 -20.28 29.55
N SER A 34 11.53 -20.07 30.47
CA SER A 34 12.59 -19.07 30.28
C SER A 34 13.40 -19.34 29.01
N SER A 35 13.78 -20.60 28.76
CA SER A 35 14.51 -20.99 27.55
C SER A 35 13.71 -20.73 26.26
N LEU A 36 12.43 -21.11 26.25
CA LEU A 36 11.50 -20.88 25.13
C LEU A 36 11.30 -19.37 24.86
N VAL A 37 11.14 -18.56 25.91
CA VAL A 37 11.01 -17.10 25.78
C VAL A 37 12.30 -16.49 25.22
N THR A 38 13.48 -16.92 25.69
CA THR A 38 14.75 -16.43 25.13
C THR A 38 14.94 -16.82 23.67
N LEU A 39 14.54 -18.03 23.28
CA LEU A 39 14.57 -18.48 21.88
C LEU A 39 13.63 -17.64 21.00
N PHE A 40 12.42 -17.35 21.48
CA PHE A 40 11.45 -16.52 20.79
C PHE A 40 11.92 -15.06 20.65
N LEU A 41 12.52 -14.50 21.71
CA LEU A 41 13.11 -13.16 21.68
C LEU A 41 14.32 -13.06 20.73
N LEU A 42 15.16 -14.09 20.67
CA LEU A 42 16.27 -14.18 19.70
C LEU A 42 15.76 -14.28 18.26
N PHE A 43 14.71 -15.07 18.03
CA PHE A 43 14.09 -15.21 16.71
C PHE A 43 13.41 -13.91 16.25
N ALA A 44 12.72 -13.23 17.16
CA ALA A 44 12.15 -11.91 16.91
C ALA A 44 13.25 -10.88 16.59
N ALA A 45 14.32 -10.79 17.40
CA ALA A 45 15.43 -9.88 17.16
C ALA A 45 16.13 -10.13 15.81
N ALA A 46 16.30 -11.40 15.41
CA ALA A 46 16.82 -11.76 14.08
C ALA A 46 15.88 -11.30 12.94
N SER A 47 14.57 -11.29 13.18
CA SER A 47 13.56 -10.81 12.23
C SER A 47 13.55 -9.28 12.05
N PHE A 48 14.11 -8.54 13.01
CA PHE A 48 14.15 -7.07 13.01
C PHE A 48 15.53 -6.49 12.61
N ALA A 49 16.53 -7.32 12.32
CA ALA A 49 17.87 -6.86 11.96
C ALA A 49 17.96 -6.47 10.47
N SER A 50 17.78 -5.16 10.22
CA SER A 50 17.99 -4.46 8.93
C SER A 50 16.99 -4.78 7.81
N LYS A 51 16.06 -3.85 7.56
CA LYS A 51 15.14 -3.83 6.41
C LYS A 51 15.88 -3.46 5.11
N VAL A 52 17.09 -3.96 4.91
CA VAL A 52 17.85 -3.78 3.66
C VAL A 52 17.58 -5.02 2.82
N VAL A 53 16.51 -4.96 2.04
CA VAL A 53 16.21 -6.01 1.06
C VAL A 53 16.92 -5.67 -0.25
N ASP A 54 17.59 -6.65 -0.84
CA ASP A 54 18.30 -6.48 -2.12
C ASP A 54 17.30 -6.11 -3.23
N VAL A 55 17.69 -5.16 -4.10
CA VAL A 55 16.95 -4.75 -5.30
C VAL A 55 16.53 -5.97 -6.13
N GLN A 56 17.38 -7.00 -6.22
CA GLN A 56 17.07 -8.22 -6.97
C GLN A 56 15.85 -8.96 -6.42
N VAL A 57 15.74 -9.08 -5.09
CA VAL A 57 14.61 -9.76 -4.42
C VAL A 57 13.32 -8.98 -4.60
N ILE A 58 13.39 -7.65 -4.54
CA ILE A 58 12.23 -6.76 -4.77
C ILE A 58 11.79 -6.87 -6.24
N CYS A 59 12.72 -6.73 -7.18
CA CYS A 59 12.38 -6.67 -8.60
C CYS A 59 11.99 -8.02 -9.21
N ALA A 60 12.37 -9.15 -8.61
CA ALA A 60 11.89 -10.47 -9.01
C ALA A 60 10.37 -10.63 -8.84
N GLN A 61 9.75 -9.87 -7.91
CA GLN A 61 8.31 -9.88 -7.67
C GLN A 61 7.56 -8.83 -8.50
N ALA A 62 8.28 -7.91 -9.16
CA ALA A 62 7.66 -6.86 -9.95
C ALA A 62 7.13 -7.40 -11.28
N ARG A 63 6.04 -6.80 -11.77
CA ARG A 63 5.48 -7.11 -13.11
C ARG A 63 6.50 -6.93 -14.23
N ASP A 64 7.38 -5.94 -14.10
CA ASP A 64 8.51 -5.71 -14.98
C ASP A 64 9.80 -5.61 -14.15
N PRO A 65 10.55 -6.71 -14.01
CA PRO A 65 11.81 -6.74 -13.26
C PRO A 65 12.88 -5.80 -13.81
N LYS A 66 12.91 -5.56 -15.13
CA LYS A 66 13.91 -4.69 -15.78
C LYS A 66 13.62 -3.24 -15.49
N LEU A 67 12.36 -2.82 -15.64
CA LEU A 67 11.93 -1.47 -15.28
C LEU A 67 12.16 -1.21 -13.79
N CYS A 68 11.80 -2.18 -12.93
CA CYS A 68 12.05 -2.08 -11.49
C CYS A 68 13.53 -1.84 -11.20
N SER A 69 14.42 -2.68 -11.75
CA SER A 69 15.86 -2.56 -11.50
C SER A 69 16.41 -1.22 -12.03
N SER A 70 15.95 -0.79 -13.20
CA SER A 70 16.33 0.51 -13.78
C SER A 70 15.91 1.68 -12.89
N VAL A 71 14.68 1.66 -12.36
CA VAL A 71 14.18 2.69 -11.45
C VAL A 71 15.00 2.70 -10.16
N LEU A 72 15.11 1.57 -9.45
CA LEU A 72 15.76 1.52 -8.15
C LEU A 72 17.27 1.85 -8.23
N ASN A 73 17.97 1.38 -9.26
CA ASN A 73 19.39 1.70 -9.45
C ASN A 73 19.64 3.15 -9.89
N SER A 74 18.61 3.85 -10.39
CA SER A 74 18.69 5.28 -10.70
C SER A 74 18.55 6.18 -9.47
N LYS A 75 18.39 5.59 -8.27
CA LYS A 75 18.37 6.36 -7.02
C LYS A 75 19.70 7.08 -6.80
N PRO A 76 19.69 8.41 -6.54
CA PRO A 76 20.89 9.13 -6.10
C PRO A 76 21.47 8.51 -4.83
N GLY A 77 22.78 8.24 -4.85
CA GLY A 77 23.49 7.53 -3.78
C GLY A 77 23.43 5.99 -3.88
N GLY A 78 22.78 5.45 -4.91
CA GLY A 78 22.58 4.01 -5.09
C GLY A 78 21.47 3.45 -4.20
N ALA A 79 21.09 2.19 -4.47
CA ALA A 79 20.06 1.47 -3.71
C ALA A 79 20.65 0.51 -2.66
N LYS A 80 21.95 0.21 -2.71
CA LYS A 80 22.61 -0.72 -1.79
C LYS A 80 22.67 -0.14 -0.38
N GLY A 81 22.17 -0.87 0.61
CA GLY A 81 22.20 -0.44 2.02
C GLY A 81 21.15 0.61 2.39
N VAL A 82 20.26 0.98 1.46
CA VAL A 82 19.17 1.92 1.69
C VAL A 82 18.01 1.18 2.36
N ASP A 83 17.38 1.81 3.34
CA ASP A 83 16.19 1.26 3.99
C ASP A 83 14.96 1.28 3.04
N LEU A 84 14.04 0.34 3.23
CA LEU A 84 12.84 0.23 2.40
C LEU A 84 11.97 1.49 2.38
N VAL A 85 11.89 2.26 3.47
CA VAL A 85 11.04 3.47 3.52
C VAL A 85 11.58 4.53 2.57
N THR A 86 12.89 4.77 2.61
CA THR A 86 13.56 5.67 1.67
C THR A 86 13.39 5.23 0.22
N LEU A 87 13.47 3.92 -0.04
CA LEU A 87 13.30 3.36 -1.38
C LEU A 87 11.87 3.49 -1.90
N SER A 88 10.87 3.26 -1.03
CA SER A 88 9.46 3.50 -1.32
C SER A 88 9.18 4.97 -1.64
N GLN A 89 9.69 5.90 -0.82
CA GLN A 89 9.51 7.34 -1.05
C GLN A 89 10.13 7.78 -2.38
N TYR A 90 11.33 7.27 -2.69
CA TYR A 90 11.96 7.51 -3.99
C TYR A 90 11.09 7.00 -5.14
N THR A 91 10.57 5.78 -5.04
CA THR A 91 9.75 5.16 -6.10
C THR A 91 8.44 5.93 -6.31
N ILE A 92 7.78 6.38 -5.23
CA ILE A 92 6.60 7.25 -5.29
C ILE A 92 6.92 8.56 -6.01
N ASN A 93 8.06 9.18 -5.70
CA ASN A 93 8.47 10.42 -6.36
C ASN A 93 8.74 10.21 -7.86
N VAL A 94 9.37 9.09 -8.26
CA VAL A 94 9.56 8.73 -9.66
C VAL A 94 8.21 8.53 -10.36
N ALA A 95 7.29 7.81 -9.73
CA ALA A 95 5.94 7.60 -10.25
C ALA A 95 5.19 8.93 -10.43
N ARG A 96 5.24 9.82 -9.44
CA ARG A 96 4.66 11.16 -9.50
C ARG A 96 5.21 11.97 -10.67
N VAL A 97 6.53 12.03 -10.82
CA VAL A 97 7.17 12.79 -11.92
C VAL A 97 6.78 12.21 -13.28
N LYS A 98 6.76 10.88 -13.43
CA LYS A 98 6.32 10.22 -14.66
C LYS A 98 4.85 10.54 -14.96
N ALA A 99 3.97 10.44 -13.96
CA ALA A 99 2.55 10.79 -14.09
C ALA A 99 2.35 12.24 -14.51
N THR A 100 3.04 13.20 -13.87
CA THR A 100 2.95 14.62 -14.24
C THR A 100 3.39 14.88 -15.68
N LYS A 101 4.46 14.22 -16.14
CA LYS A 101 4.89 14.32 -17.55
C LYS A 101 3.86 13.75 -18.50
N THR A 102 3.28 12.59 -18.16
CA THR A 102 2.21 11.96 -18.95
C THR A 102 0.97 12.86 -19.03
N VAL A 103 0.51 13.43 -17.92
CA VAL A 103 -0.62 14.39 -17.89
C VAL A 103 -0.34 15.62 -18.76
N THR A 104 0.88 16.17 -18.68
CA THR A 104 1.28 17.31 -19.52
C THR A 104 1.22 16.97 -21.00
N LEU A 105 1.68 15.77 -21.38
CA LEU A 105 1.63 15.29 -22.76
C LEU A 105 0.18 15.09 -23.21
N ILE A 106 -0.66 14.44 -22.40
CA ILE A 106 -2.09 14.23 -22.68
C ILE A 106 -2.79 15.57 -22.92
N ASN A 107 -2.57 16.57 -22.06
CA ASN A 107 -3.16 17.91 -22.22
C ASN A 107 -2.74 18.56 -23.54
N SER A 108 -1.47 18.41 -23.94
CA SER A 108 -0.99 18.92 -25.23
C SER A 108 -1.64 18.20 -26.41
N LEU A 109 -1.88 16.89 -26.30
CA LEU A 109 -2.51 16.09 -27.36
C LEU A 109 -4.00 16.42 -27.49
N ILE A 110 -4.71 16.59 -26.38
CA ILE A 110 -6.12 17.02 -26.36
C ILE A 110 -6.25 18.39 -27.03
N ALA A 111 -5.44 19.36 -26.61
CA ALA A 111 -5.48 20.72 -27.18
C ALA A 111 -5.23 20.70 -28.70
N LYS A 112 -4.25 19.91 -29.16
CA LYS A 112 -3.98 19.74 -30.58
C LYS A 112 -5.15 19.10 -31.31
N SER A 113 -5.73 18.03 -30.75
CA SER A 113 -6.89 17.34 -31.35
C SER A 113 -8.07 18.29 -31.55
N VAL A 114 -8.46 19.02 -30.49
CA VAL A 114 -9.58 19.98 -30.55
C VAL A 114 -9.32 21.11 -31.55
N GLN A 115 -8.09 21.64 -31.60
CA GLN A 115 -7.72 22.65 -32.61
C GLN A 115 -7.86 22.13 -34.04
N GLU A 116 -7.48 20.89 -34.31
CA GLU A 116 -7.63 20.29 -35.64
C GLU A 116 -9.09 20.06 -36.01
N LEU A 117 -9.96 19.72 -35.05
CA LEU A 117 -11.41 19.62 -35.28
C LEU A 117 -12.01 20.99 -35.61
N LEU A 118 -11.68 22.03 -34.83
CA LEU A 118 -12.16 23.39 -35.07
C LEU A 118 -11.71 23.94 -36.44
N LYS A 119 -10.47 23.68 -36.86
CA LYS A 119 -9.97 24.11 -38.20
C LYS A 119 -10.73 23.47 -39.36
N LYS A 120 -11.32 22.29 -39.13
CA LYS A 120 -12.10 21.54 -40.13
C LYS A 120 -13.60 21.85 -40.03
N ASP A 121 -13.99 22.79 -39.17
CA ASP A 121 -15.38 23.04 -38.82
C ASP A 121 -16.12 21.78 -38.33
N ASP A 122 -15.39 20.81 -37.76
CA ASP A 122 -15.94 19.56 -37.23
C ASP A 122 -16.46 19.77 -35.80
N TYR A 123 -17.51 20.57 -35.68
CA TYR A 123 -18.14 20.91 -34.41
C TYR A 123 -18.81 19.71 -33.74
N PHE A 124 -19.25 18.73 -34.54
CA PHE A 124 -19.75 17.45 -34.03
C PHE A 124 -18.64 16.63 -33.36
N GLY A 125 -17.45 16.57 -33.97
CA GLY A 125 -16.28 15.95 -33.36
C GLY A 125 -15.83 16.65 -32.08
N VAL A 126 -15.91 17.99 -32.01
CA VAL A 126 -15.65 18.74 -30.77
C VAL A 126 -16.65 18.34 -29.68
N GLY A 127 -17.95 18.26 -30.02
CA GLY A 127 -18.98 17.82 -29.08
C GLY A 127 -18.76 16.38 -28.60
N THR A 128 -18.38 15.46 -29.50
CA THR A 128 -18.06 14.07 -29.16
C THR A 128 -16.86 13.99 -28.20
N THR A 129 -15.81 14.76 -28.47
CA THR A 129 -14.63 14.85 -27.59
C THR A 129 -15.00 15.39 -26.21
N ALA A 130 -15.87 16.41 -26.17
CA ALA A 130 -16.36 16.98 -24.92
C ALA A 130 -17.17 15.95 -24.11
N SER A 131 -18.07 15.20 -24.74
CA SER A 131 -18.82 14.13 -24.07
C SER A 131 -17.92 13.05 -23.48
N ALA A 132 -16.84 12.68 -24.17
CA ALA A 132 -15.88 11.71 -23.65
C ALA A 132 -15.20 12.21 -22.36
N ILE A 133 -14.92 13.51 -22.26
CA ILE A 133 -14.37 14.10 -21.03
C ILE A 133 -15.36 13.97 -19.87
N THR A 134 -16.68 14.14 -20.10
CA THR A 134 -17.68 13.90 -19.05
C THR A 134 -17.62 12.47 -18.54
N THR A 135 -17.58 11.48 -19.45
CA THR A 135 -17.45 10.06 -19.08
C THR A 135 -16.18 9.80 -18.27
N ASP A 136 -15.03 10.31 -18.73
CA ASP A 136 -13.76 10.15 -18.01
C ASP A 136 -13.81 10.77 -16.60
N VAL A 137 -14.49 11.92 -16.44
CA VAL A 137 -14.66 12.58 -15.14
C VAL A 137 -15.61 11.77 -14.24
N ASP A 138 -16.71 11.27 -14.77
CA ASP A 138 -17.68 10.47 -14.01
C ASP A 138 -17.03 9.18 -13.53
N ASP A 139 -16.37 8.43 -14.42
CA ASP A 139 -15.64 7.20 -14.10
C ASP A 139 -14.57 7.45 -13.02
N CYS A 140 -13.90 8.61 -13.07
CA CYS A 140 -12.91 9.00 -12.07
C CYS A 140 -13.51 9.27 -10.68
N ILE A 141 -14.75 9.77 -10.60
CA ILE A 141 -15.40 10.15 -9.35
C ILE A 141 -16.18 8.98 -8.74
N THR A 142 -16.91 8.21 -9.55
CA THR A 142 -17.76 7.11 -9.06
C THR A 142 -16.99 5.82 -8.85
N GLY A 143 -15.81 5.68 -9.45
CA GLY A 143 -15.08 4.41 -9.48
C GLY A 143 -15.68 3.43 -10.49
N GLU A 144 -14.94 2.34 -10.75
CA GLU A 144 -15.31 1.35 -11.77
C GLU A 144 -16.38 0.35 -11.30
N ASP A 145 -16.51 0.13 -9.98
CA ASP A 145 -17.44 -0.85 -9.41
C ASP A 145 -18.66 -0.15 -8.77
N PRO A 146 -19.87 -0.27 -9.35
CA PRO A 146 -21.08 0.34 -8.80
C PRO A 146 -21.57 -0.32 -7.50
N GLU A 147 -21.03 -1.49 -7.13
CA GLU A 147 -21.34 -2.17 -5.87
C GLU A 147 -20.51 -1.63 -4.70
N ASP A 148 -19.38 -0.99 -4.98
CA ASP A 148 -18.54 -0.40 -3.95
C ASP A 148 -19.18 0.86 -3.37
N PRO A 149 -19.18 1.03 -2.03
CA PRO A 149 -19.67 2.25 -1.42
C PRO A 149 -18.79 3.43 -1.89
N PRO A 150 -19.38 4.59 -2.23
CA PRO A 150 -18.61 5.75 -2.67
C PRO A 150 -17.50 6.06 -1.67
N TYR A 151 -16.24 5.99 -2.11
CA TYR A 151 -15.13 6.37 -1.27
C TYR A 151 -15.26 7.87 -0.96
N PRO A 152 -15.39 8.28 0.32
CA PRO A 152 -15.56 9.68 0.65
C PRO A 152 -14.22 10.40 0.50
N ASP A 153 -13.93 10.82 -0.72
CA ASP A 153 -12.72 11.57 -1.03
C ASP A 153 -12.78 12.94 -0.33
N LYS A 154 -11.83 13.15 0.59
CA LYS A 154 -11.67 14.40 1.36
C LYS A 154 -10.75 15.40 0.66
N SER A 155 -10.21 15.05 -0.50
CA SER A 155 -9.39 15.94 -1.31
C SER A 155 -10.26 16.98 -2.04
N ASN A 156 -9.61 17.87 -2.78
CA ASN A 156 -10.30 18.84 -3.63
C ASN A 156 -10.67 18.26 -5.01
N LEU A 157 -10.39 16.98 -5.27
CA LEU A 157 -10.64 16.36 -6.58
C LEU A 157 -12.12 16.46 -7.00
N PRO A 158 -13.12 16.16 -6.14
CA PRO A 158 -14.53 16.30 -6.53
C PRO A 158 -14.90 17.74 -6.92
N GLN A 159 -14.29 18.74 -6.26
CA GLN A 159 -14.50 20.14 -6.60
C GLN A 159 -13.92 20.50 -7.97
N TYR A 160 -12.73 19.99 -8.30
CA TYR A 160 -12.14 20.21 -9.62
C TYR A 160 -12.91 19.49 -10.74
N ALA A 161 -13.40 18.27 -10.48
CA ALA A 161 -14.25 17.52 -11.40
C ALA A 161 -15.55 18.27 -11.75
N ASP A 162 -16.24 18.81 -10.75
CA ASP A 162 -17.44 19.65 -10.95
C ASP A 162 -17.16 20.88 -11.83
N VAL A 163 -16.01 21.54 -11.64
CA VAL A 163 -15.59 22.65 -12.51
C VAL A 163 -15.36 22.18 -13.95
N VAL A 164 -14.73 21.02 -14.15
CA VAL A 164 -14.50 20.45 -15.49
C VAL A 164 -15.82 20.12 -16.18
N GLN A 165 -16.76 19.45 -15.51
CA GLN A 165 -18.09 19.15 -16.05
C GLN A 165 -18.81 20.42 -16.50
N LYS A 166 -18.82 21.47 -15.68
CA LYS A 166 -19.44 22.77 -16.03
C LYS A 166 -18.82 23.41 -17.27
N VAL A 167 -17.50 23.31 -17.44
CA VAL A 167 -16.82 23.81 -18.64
C VAL A 167 -17.18 22.96 -19.87
N VAL A 168 -17.25 21.64 -19.72
CA VAL A 168 -17.63 20.72 -20.79
C VAL A 168 -19.07 20.97 -21.26
N ASP A 169 -20.01 21.22 -20.34
CA ASP A 169 -21.40 21.57 -20.68
C ASP A 169 -21.47 22.82 -21.58
N ILE A 170 -20.67 23.83 -21.27
CA ILE A 170 -20.57 25.04 -22.09
C ILE A 170 -20.06 24.70 -23.50
N ILE A 171 -19.04 23.83 -23.61
CA ILE A 171 -18.50 23.38 -24.90
C ILE A 171 -19.57 22.66 -25.72
N LEU A 172 -20.32 21.74 -25.10
CA LEU A 172 -21.41 21.01 -25.75
C LEU A 172 -22.48 21.95 -26.31
N ILE A 173 -22.88 22.96 -25.53
CA ILE A 173 -23.84 23.99 -25.98
C ILE A 173 -23.28 24.73 -27.20
N ILE A 174 -22.03 25.21 -27.13
CA ILE A 174 -21.38 25.94 -28.23
C ILE A 174 -21.32 25.07 -29.49
N SER A 175 -20.84 23.84 -29.38
CA SER A 175 -20.76 22.88 -30.49
C SER A 175 -22.13 22.67 -31.15
N LYS A 176 -23.19 22.49 -30.35
CA LYS A 176 -24.55 22.34 -30.87
C LYS A 176 -25.01 23.55 -31.67
N TYR A 177 -24.76 24.77 -31.19
CA TYR A 177 -25.10 25.98 -31.94
C TYR A 177 -24.34 26.09 -33.26
N LEU A 178 -23.06 25.69 -33.29
CA LEU A 178 -22.22 25.76 -34.48
C LEU A 178 -22.60 24.72 -35.54
N ILE A 179 -23.09 23.54 -35.16
CA ILE A 179 -23.60 22.52 -36.09
C ILE A 179 -24.86 22.99 -36.83
N HIS A 180 -25.69 23.80 -36.20
CA HIS A 180 -26.98 24.25 -36.74
C HIS A 180 -26.92 25.59 -37.48
N LYS A 181 -25.72 26.11 -37.73
CA LYS A 181 -25.48 27.36 -38.47
C LYS A 181 -25.24 27.08 -39.95
#